data_AF-A0A947EUS0-F1
#
_entry.id   AF-A0A947EUS0-F1
#
_cell.length_a   1.000
_cell.length_b   1.000
_cell.length_c   1.000
_cell.angle_alpha   90.00
_cell.angle_beta   90.00
_cell.angle_gamma   90.00
#
_symmetry.space_group_name_H-M   'P 1'
#
loop_
_entity.id
_entity.type
_entity.pdbx_description
1 polymer ?
#
loop_
_entity_poly.entity_id
_entity_poly.type
_entity_poly.pdbx_seq_one_letter_code
_entity_poly.pdbx_strand_id
1 'polypeptide(L)'
;YYVAEGFSLQAGPQIGFLLSATDEFEGEEEDIKDFLKGTDFGVNFGLGYELDNGLNFAARYNVGLSDNLDTTEFESEGAEYKNSVIQISVGWFF
;
A
#
# COMPACT_ATOMS: atom_id res chain seq x y z
N TYR A 1 17.25 -3.48 -8.01
CA TYR A 1 18.63 -4.00 -8.02
C TYR A 1 18.57 -5.48 -8.37
N TYR A 2 19.28 -5.95 -9.40
CA TYR A 2 19.30 -7.37 -9.76
C TYR A 2 20.28 -8.11 -8.86
N VAL A 3 19.80 -9.13 -8.17
CA VAL A 3 20.60 -9.95 -7.23
C VAL A 3 21.06 -11.27 -7.87
N ALA A 4 20.36 -11.71 -8.90
CA ALA A 4 20.72 -12.80 -9.79
C ALA A 4 20.06 -12.56 -11.16
N GLU A 5 20.40 -13.38 -12.16
CA GLU A 5 19.76 -13.32 -13.48
C GLU A 5 18.24 -13.49 -13.36
N GLY A 6 17.49 -12.58 -14.00
CA GLY A 6 16.04 -12.48 -13.88
C GLY A 6 15.52 -11.97 -12.51
N PHE A 7 16.23 -12.19 -11.40
CA PHE A 7 15.79 -11.82 -10.06
C PHE A 7 16.19 -10.40 -9.66
N SER A 8 15.18 -9.60 -9.28
CA SER A 8 15.36 -8.24 -8.79
C SER A 8 14.80 -8.04 -7.39
N LEU A 9 15.45 -7.17 -6.62
CA LEU A 9 14.93 -6.57 -5.40
C LEU A 9 14.51 -5.13 -5.66
N GLN A 10 13.44 -4.73 -4.99
CA GLN A 10 12.84 -3.41 -5.09
C GLN A 10 12.66 -2.87 -3.67
N ALA A 11 13.07 -1.62 -3.46
CA ALA A 11 12.76 -0.89 -2.25
C ALA A 11 12.60 0.59 -2.61
N GLY A 12 11.67 1.28 -1.96
CA GLY A 12 11.45 2.69 -2.24
C GLY A 12 10.45 3.35 -1.28
N PRO A 13 10.30 4.68 -1.36
CA PRO A 13 9.22 5.38 -0.70
C PRO A 13 7.90 5.24 -1.47
N GLN A 14 6.79 5.32 -0.75
CA GLN A 14 5.43 5.35 -1.28
C GLN A 14 4.66 6.51 -0.66
N ILE A 15 3.81 7.14 -1.48
CA ILE A 15 2.79 8.09 -1.06
C ILE A 15 1.44 7.61 -1.61
N GLY A 16 0.42 7.60 -0.77
CA GLY A 16 -0.96 7.26 -1.10
C GLY A 16 -1.90 8.42 -0.80
N PHE A 17 -2.96 8.54 -1.60
CA PHE A 17 -4.02 9.55 -1.40
C PHE A 17 -5.36 8.83 -1.23
N LEU A 18 -6.07 9.16 -0.16
CA LEU A 18 -7.38 8.57 0.12
C LEU A 18 -8.45 9.20 -0.78
N LEU A 19 -8.97 8.41 -1.73
CA LEU A 19 -10.01 8.88 -2.64
C LEU A 19 -11.41 8.66 -2.07
N SER A 20 -11.64 7.56 -1.35
CA SER A 20 -12.92 7.18 -0.74
C SER A 20 -12.67 6.23 0.42
N ALA A 21 -13.50 6.30 1.46
CA ALA A 21 -13.56 5.32 2.55
C ALA A 21 -15.01 5.18 3.03
N THR A 22 -15.51 3.96 3.05
CA THR A 22 -16.89 3.66 3.44
C THR A 22 -16.86 2.49 4.42
N ASP A 23 -17.65 2.58 5.48
CA ASP A 23 -17.92 1.48 6.39
C ASP A 23 -19.34 0.95 6.12
N GLU A 24 -19.52 -0.36 6.14
CA GLU A 24 -20.82 -1.00 5.91
C GLU A 24 -21.23 -1.78 7.17
N PHE A 25 -22.30 -1.32 7.82
CA PHE A 25 -22.84 -1.97 9.01
C PHE A 25 -24.35 -2.20 8.86
N GLU A 26 -24.80 -3.44 9.05
CA GLU A 26 -26.21 -3.85 8.91
C GLU A 26 -26.89 -3.46 7.57
N GLY A 27 -26.10 -3.27 6.50
CA GLY A 27 -26.58 -2.90 5.17
C GLY A 27 -26.74 -1.39 4.94
N GLU A 28 -26.29 -0.56 5.88
CA GLU A 28 -26.11 0.87 5.70
C GLU A 28 -24.63 1.17 5.43
N GLU A 29 -24.36 1.93 4.35
CA GLU A 29 -23.05 2.44 4.00
C GLU A 29 -22.88 3.85 4.58
N GLU A 30 -21.86 4.05 5.42
CA GLU A 30 -21.49 5.36 5.96
C GLU A 30 -20.12 5.79 5.42
N ASP A 31 -20.03 7.04 4.94
CA ASP A 31 -18.75 7.62 4.54
C ASP A 31 -17.93 7.94 5.79
N ILE A 32 -16.78 7.26 5.93
CA ILE A 32 -15.87 7.43 7.07
C ILE A 32 -14.60 8.16 6.66
N LYS A 33 -14.56 8.77 5.47
CA LYS A 33 -13.37 9.43 4.94
C LYS A 33 -12.94 10.61 5.78
N ASP A 34 -13.87 11.34 6.38
CA ASP A 34 -13.57 12.51 7.22
C ASP A 34 -12.83 12.13 8.52
N PHE A 35 -12.96 10.87 8.97
CA PHE A 35 -12.23 10.33 10.13
C PHE A 35 -10.82 9.83 9.80
N LEU A 36 -10.44 9.81 8.51
CA LEU A 36 -9.18 9.26 8.04
C LEU A 36 -8.33 10.34 7.37
N LYS A 37 -7.01 10.23 7.55
CA LYS A 37 -6.08 11.15 6.88
C LYS A 37 -6.13 10.95 5.36
N GLY A 38 -6.22 12.07 4.65
CA GLY A 38 -6.25 12.09 3.18
C GLY A 38 -4.94 11.64 2.50
N THR A 39 -3.83 11.53 3.24
CA THR A 39 -2.51 11.15 2.71
C THR A 39 -1.83 10.14 3.63
N ASP A 40 -1.28 9.08 3.04
CA ASP A 40 -0.54 8.02 3.72
C ASP A 40 0.89 7.95 3.15
N PHE A 41 1.88 7.86 4.02
CA PHE A 41 3.28 7.66 3.63
C PHE A 41 3.74 6.27 4.04
N GLY A 42 4.50 5.62 3.17
CA GLY A 42 4.97 4.28 3.41
C GLY A 42 6.30 3.97 2.74
N VAL A 43 6.77 2.75 2.98
CA VAL A 43 7.94 2.18 2.31
C VAL A 43 7.54 0.84 1.71
N ASN A 44 7.98 0.64 0.48
CA ASN A 44 7.74 -0.56 -0.31
C ASN A 44 9.00 -1.40 -0.32
N PHE A 45 8.81 -2.71 -0.20
CA PHE A 45 9.82 -3.73 -0.44
C PHE A 45 9.25 -4.75 -1.42
N GLY A 46 10.08 -5.30 -2.29
CA GLY A 46 9.60 -6.27 -3.26
C GLY A 46 10.69 -7.09 -3.90
N LEU A 47 10.23 -8.14 -4.53
CA LEU A 47 11.01 -9.03 -5.37
C LEU A 47 10.34 -9.15 -6.73
N GLY A 48 11.14 -9.21 -7.78
CA GLY A 48 10.70 -9.43 -9.14
C GLY A 48 11.47 -10.56 -9.80
N TYR A 49 10.82 -11.24 -10.73
CA TYR A 49 11.44 -12.23 -11.60
C TYR A 49 11.05 -11.95 -13.06
N GLU A 50 12.06 -11.77 -13.90
CA GLU A 50 11.93 -11.54 -15.33
C GLU A 50 12.42 -12.77 -16.09
N LEU A 51 11.62 -13.21 -17.05
CA LEU A 51 11.93 -14.31 -17.96
C LEU A 51 12.56 -13.77 -19.24
N ASP A 52 13.40 -14.59 -19.88
CA ASP A 52 14.08 -14.25 -21.14
C ASP A 52 13.14 -13.88 -22.29
N ASN A 53 11.87 -14.30 -22.21
CA ASN A 53 10.84 -13.98 -23.19
C ASN A 53 10.16 -12.62 -22.97
N GLY A 54 10.59 -11.84 -21.97
CA GLY A 54 10.05 -10.54 -21.62
C GLY A 54 8.92 -10.56 -20.58
N LEU A 55 8.38 -11.74 -20.23
CA LEU A 55 7.36 -11.85 -19.17
C LEU A 55 7.99 -11.57 -17.80
N ASN A 56 7.32 -10.77 -16.97
CA ASN A 56 7.79 -10.46 -15.63
C ASN A 56 6.70 -10.68 -14.57
N PHE A 57 7.15 -11.06 -13.37
CA PHE A 57 6.34 -11.19 -12.18
C PHE A 57 6.96 -10.38 -11.05
N ALA A 58 6.16 -9.79 -10.19
CA ALA A 58 6.66 -9.19 -8.97
C ALA A 58 5.69 -9.36 -7.81
N ALA A 59 6.26 -9.43 -6.62
CA ALA A 59 5.56 -9.35 -5.36
C ALA A 59 6.12 -8.17 -4.56
N ARG A 60 5.23 -7.35 -3.99
CA ARG A 60 5.60 -6.20 -3.17
C ARG A 60 4.83 -6.22 -1.87
N TYR A 61 5.48 -5.79 -0.80
CA TYR A 61 4.90 -5.50 0.49
C TYR A 61 5.12 -4.04 0.82
N ASN A 62 4.04 -3.34 1.13
CA ASN A 62 4.04 -1.91 1.40
C ASN A 62 3.66 -1.73 2.86
N VAL A 63 4.54 -1.05 3.60
CA VAL A 63 4.37 -0.77 5.02
C VAL A 63 4.03 0.72 5.16
N GLY A 64 2.82 1.02 5.62
CA GLY A 64 2.43 2.36 6.02
C GLY A 64 3.19 2.80 7.26
N LEU A 65 3.79 3.98 7.18
CA LEU A 65 4.50 4.64 8.28
C LEU A 65 3.63 5.70 8.95
N SER A 66 2.61 6.20 8.25
CA SER A 66 1.66 7.17 8.78
C SER A 66 0.57 6.50 9.61
N ASP A 67 0.25 7.12 10.74
CA ASP A 67 -1.01 6.87 11.42
C ASP A 67 -2.13 7.51 10.61
N ASN A 68 -3.10 6.72 10.17
CA ASN A 68 -4.15 7.12 9.26
C ASN A 68 -5.41 7.64 9.97
N LEU A 69 -5.46 7.62 11.31
CA LEU A 69 -6.55 8.26 12.06
C LEU A 69 -6.38 9.78 12.05
N ASP A 70 -7.47 10.50 11.81
CA ASP A 70 -7.48 11.96 11.97
C ASP A 70 -7.71 12.33 13.44
N THR A 71 -6.61 12.73 14.09
CA THR A 71 -6.59 13.14 15.51
C THR A 71 -7.36 14.43 15.79
N THR A 72 -7.86 15.13 14.76
CA THR A 72 -8.72 16.31 14.95
C THR A 72 -10.19 15.94 15.20
N GLU A 73 -10.61 14.75 14.77
CA GLU A 73 -11.98 14.21 14.96
C GLU A 73 -12.07 13.21 16.12
N PHE A 74 -10.97 12.52 16.45
CA PHE A 74 -10.87 11.59 17.57
C PHE A 74 -9.72 11.96 18.53
N GLU A 75 -10.05 12.28 19.79
CA GLU A 75 -9.11 12.23 20.91
C GLU A 75 -8.84 10.76 21.29
N SER A 76 -8.23 9.99 20.39
CA SER A 76 -7.78 8.64 20.71
C SER A 76 -6.35 8.71 21.25
N GLU A 77 -6.21 8.72 22.58
CA GLU A 77 -4.92 8.53 23.23
C GLU A 77 -4.44 7.07 22.99
N GLY A 78 -3.74 6.83 21.87
CA GLY A 78 -2.85 5.68 21.71
C GLY A 78 -3.24 4.60 20.68
N ALA A 79 -4.31 4.77 19.90
CA ALA A 79 -4.57 3.87 18.77
C ALA A 79 -3.86 4.40 17.50
N GLU A 80 -2.93 3.63 16.94
CA GLU A 80 -2.33 3.93 15.62
C GLU A 80 -2.94 3.01 14.56
N TYR A 81 -3.46 3.59 13.49
CA TYR A 81 -3.96 2.82 12.34
C TYR A 81 -2.99 2.91 11.16
N LYS A 82 -2.26 1.83 10.91
CA LYS A 82 -1.27 1.77 9.82
C LYS A 82 -1.76 0.88 8.69
N ASN A 83 -1.67 1.39 7.47
CA ASN A 83 -2.00 0.60 6.29
C ASN A 83 -0.87 -0.39 5.97
N SER A 84 -1.21 -1.55 5.41
CA SER A 84 -0.23 -2.52 4.91
C SER A 84 -0.81 -3.29 3.74
N VAL A 85 -0.10 -3.32 2.62
CA VAL A 85 -0.62 -3.87 1.36
C VAL A 85 0.36 -4.88 0.78
N ILE A 86 -0.13 -6.08 0.49
CA ILE A 86 0.57 -7.07 -0.35
C ILE A 86 0.08 -6.90 -1.78
N GLN A 87 1.00 -6.77 -2.73
CA GLN A 87 0.71 -6.64 -4.16
C GLN A 87 1.41 -7.74 -4.94
N ILE A 88 0.70 -8.30 -5.93
CA ILE A 88 1.25 -9.24 -6.90
C ILE A 88 0.98 -8.67 -8.29
N SER A 89 1.99 -8.67 -9.15
CA SER A 89 1.89 -8.13 -10.51
C SER A 89 2.46 -9.10 -11.54
N VAL A 90 1.86 -9.09 -12.72
CA VAL A 90 2.39 -9.68 -13.95
C VAL A 90 2.52 -8.56 -14.98
N GLY A 91 3.61 -8.57 -15.75
CA GLY A 91 3.89 -7.59 -16.79
C GLY A 91 4.64 -8.20 -17.96
N TRP A 92 4.81 -7.41 -19.03
CA TRP A 92 5.54 -7.82 -20.22
C TRP A 92 6.48 -6.69 -20.67
N PHE A 93 7.75 -7.00 -20.86
CA PHE A 93 8.78 -6.12 -21.43
C PHE A 93 8.90 -6.38 -22.94
N PHE A 94 8.90 -5.30 -23.73
CA PHE A 94 8.95 -5.31 -25.19
C PHE A 94 10.28 -4.78 -25.72
#